data_AF-A0A6A1UP99-F1
#
_entry.id   AF-A0A6A1UP99-F1
#
_cell.length_a   1.000
_cell.length_b   1.000
_cell.length_c   1.000
_cell.angle_alpha   90.00
_cell.angle_beta   90.00
_cell.angle_gamma   90.00
#
_symmetry.space_group_name_H-M   'P 1'
#
loop_
_entity.id
_entity.type
_entity.pdbx_description
1 polymer ?
#
loop_
_entity_poly.entity_id
_entity_poly.type
_entity_poly.pdbx_seq_one_letter_code
_entity_poly.pdbx_strand_id
1 'polypeptide(L)'
;MKLLLAPFLMLCSRFNHPCQHTQSRSLCQKFPAILVFGDSMVDSGNNHYVTTVFRANHLTYGREFPGQVPTGSVEADRENFKDYIGRLKGIAGEAEAMNIVTGSLVVISAGTNDFGFNFYDVPTRRQQYTISGYQYFLQGRIKDSVKELYDLGLQNTIISGLPPVDGCLSIQITARFRHSHERKCLDDQNSDAQSFNQKLVNLLGELQGSLQGSKVVFTIVYEPSIDMINNPQKYGEAP
;
A
#
# COMPACT_ATOMS: atom_id res chain seq x y z
N MET A 1 67.89 25.18 39.35
CA MET A 1 67.87 23.90 38.61
C MET A 1 66.83 24.04 37.51
N LYS A 2 67.22 23.85 36.25
CA LYS A 2 66.38 24.04 35.06
C LYS A 2 65.31 22.94 34.92
N LEU A 3 64.36 23.22 34.03
CA LEU A 3 63.32 22.41 33.38
C LEU A 3 61.94 22.38 34.06
N LEU A 4 60.80 22.55 33.36
CA LEU A 4 60.45 23.02 32.00
C LEU A 4 58.90 23.17 31.96
N LEU A 5 58.44 24.20 31.26
CA LEU A 5 57.18 24.36 30.49
C LEU A 5 55.77 24.27 31.14
N ALA A 6 55.05 25.38 30.94
CA ALA A 6 53.68 25.75 31.28
C ALA A 6 52.66 25.34 30.17
N PRO A 7 51.44 25.92 30.10
CA PRO A 7 50.27 25.68 30.96
C PRO A 7 49.03 25.28 30.11
N PHE A 8 47.97 24.76 30.73
CA PHE A 8 46.62 24.88 30.17
C PHE A 8 45.68 25.41 31.26
N LEU A 9 45.24 26.66 31.07
CA LEU A 9 44.24 27.34 31.87
C LEU A 9 42.89 26.64 31.70
N MET A 10 42.35 26.10 32.79
CA MET A 10 40.92 25.90 32.97
C MET A 10 40.35 27.12 33.69
N LEU A 11 39.42 27.84 33.05
CA LEU A 11 38.51 28.74 33.73
C LEU A 11 37.09 28.53 33.18
N CYS A 12 36.22 28.03 34.04
CA CYS A 12 34.77 28.09 33.89
C CYS A 12 34.31 29.56 33.91
N SER A 13 33.45 29.95 32.97
CA SER A 13 32.50 31.04 33.20
C SER A 13 31.33 31.03 32.23
N ARG A 14 30.13 30.92 32.83
CA ARG A 14 28.85 31.56 32.47
C ARG A 14 28.26 31.30 31.08
N PHE A 15 27.23 30.45 31.05
CA PHE A 15 26.27 30.39 29.96
C PHE A 15 25.43 31.67 29.93
N ASN A 16 25.72 32.53 28.96
CA ASN A 16 24.75 33.44 28.35
C ASN A 16 25.29 33.83 26.96
N HIS A 17 24.78 33.18 25.92
CA HIS A 17 24.72 33.72 24.56
C HIS A 17 23.77 32.90 23.68
N PRO A 18 23.23 33.52 22.62
CA PRO A 18 21.80 33.60 22.32
C PRO A 18 21.29 32.42 21.50
N CYS A 19 19.96 32.30 21.43
CA CYS A 19 19.27 31.37 20.54
C CYS A 19 19.71 31.63 19.08
N GLN A 20 20.72 30.89 18.63
CA GLN A 20 21.10 30.86 17.22
C GLN A 20 20.02 30.08 16.49
N HIS A 21 19.39 30.78 15.56
CA HIS A 21 18.35 30.33 14.65
C HIS A 21 18.95 29.32 13.64
N THR A 22 19.40 28.15 14.10
CA THR A 22 19.95 27.11 13.21
C THR A 22 19.88 25.73 13.86
N GLN A 23 18.67 25.18 14.00
CA GLN A 23 18.48 23.73 14.10
C GLN A 23 17.38 23.29 13.13
N SER A 24 17.86 22.76 12.00
CA SER A 24 17.27 21.73 11.13
C SER A 24 15.78 21.41 11.36
N ARG A 25 14.90 21.95 10.52
CA ARG A 25 13.67 21.23 10.16
C ARG A 25 14.04 20.13 9.17
N SER A 26 14.57 19.03 9.68
CA SER A 26 14.63 17.76 8.97
C SER A 26 14.34 16.66 9.98
N LEU A 27 13.07 16.61 10.40
CA LEU A 27 12.47 15.30 10.63
C LEU A 27 12.56 14.60 9.28
N CYS A 28 13.42 13.59 9.21
CA CYS A 28 13.73 12.82 8.00
C CYS A 28 12.47 12.13 7.44
N GLN A 29 11.60 12.88 6.78
CA GLN A 29 10.59 12.30 5.91
C GLN A 29 11.33 11.76 4.69
N LYS A 30 11.40 10.43 4.58
CA LYS A 30 12.05 9.73 3.46
C LYS A 30 11.33 9.97 2.13
N PHE A 31 10.02 10.27 2.19
CA PHE A 31 9.19 10.54 1.02
C PHE A 31 8.33 11.79 1.31
N PRO A 32 8.18 12.73 0.35
CA PRO A 32 7.34 13.92 0.49
C PRO A 32 5.84 13.61 0.48
N ALA A 33 5.45 12.45 -0.08
CA ALA A 33 4.07 11.98 -0.10
C ALA A 33 4.03 10.43 -0.13
N ILE A 34 2.94 9.87 0.41
CA ILE A 34 2.58 8.47 0.24
C ILE A 34 1.24 8.43 -0.49
N LEU A 35 1.21 7.77 -1.65
CA LEU A 35 0.04 7.62 -2.50
C LEU A 35 -0.42 6.17 -2.43
N VAL A 36 -1.70 5.94 -2.15
CA VAL A 36 -2.23 4.60 -1.93
C VAL A 36 -3.37 4.35 -2.92
N PHE A 37 -3.26 3.28 -3.69
CA PHE A 37 -4.23 2.84 -4.68
C PHE A 37 -4.68 1.42 -4.34
N GLY A 38 -5.99 1.17 -4.32
CA GLY A 38 -6.44 -0.19 -4.11
C GLY A 38 -7.90 -0.38 -3.79
N ASP A 39 -8.18 -1.57 -3.26
CA ASP A 39 -9.51 -1.97 -2.82
C ASP A 39 -9.81 -1.54 -1.37
N SER A 40 -10.89 -2.07 -0.80
CA SER A 40 -11.34 -1.80 0.56
C SER A 40 -10.27 -2.03 1.65
N MET A 41 -9.22 -2.81 1.38
CA MET A 41 -8.13 -3.01 2.35
C MET A 41 -7.28 -1.76 2.59
N VAL A 42 -7.24 -0.84 1.63
CA VAL A 42 -6.46 0.40 1.70
C VAL A 42 -7.34 1.63 1.57
N ASP A 43 -8.66 1.44 1.67
CA ASP A 43 -9.64 2.50 1.55
C ASP A 43 -9.53 3.47 2.73
N SER A 44 -9.15 4.70 2.41
CA SER A 44 -9.05 5.81 3.33
C SER A 44 -10.37 6.59 3.39
N GLY A 45 -11.50 5.89 3.48
CA GLY A 45 -12.84 6.49 3.61
C GLY A 45 -13.45 7.05 2.33
N ASN A 46 -12.91 6.68 1.17
CA ASN A 46 -13.43 7.08 -0.12
C ASN A 46 -14.76 6.38 -0.47
N ASN A 47 -15.15 5.29 0.20
CA ASN A 47 -16.42 4.62 -0.08
C ASN A 47 -17.68 5.24 0.58
N HIS A 48 -17.60 6.44 1.16
CA HIS A 48 -18.70 7.07 1.91
C HIS A 48 -19.98 7.29 1.07
N TYR A 49 -19.83 7.33 -0.25
CA TYR A 49 -20.89 7.60 -1.24
C TYR A 49 -21.37 6.33 -1.97
N VAL A 50 -20.76 5.17 -1.70
CA VAL A 50 -21.19 3.87 -2.21
C VAL A 50 -22.08 3.20 -1.16
N THR A 51 -23.20 2.61 -1.59
CA THR A 51 -24.05 1.80 -0.69
C THR A 51 -23.36 0.47 -0.39
N THR A 52 -22.39 0.50 0.52
CA THR A 52 -21.68 -0.66 1.06
C THR A 52 -21.76 -0.65 2.59
N VAL A 53 -21.74 -1.84 3.18
CA VAL A 53 -21.66 -2.04 4.64
C VAL A 53 -20.22 -1.89 5.18
N PHE A 54 -19.22 -1.91 4.30
CA PHE A 54 -17.80 -1.82 4.66
C PHE A 54 -17.27 -0.39 4.59
N ARG A 55 -17.96 0.59 5.22
CA ARG A 55 -17.56 2.00 5.14
C ARG A 55 -16.33 2.31 6.00
N ALA A 56 -15.36 3.06 5.46
CA ALA A 56 -14.18 3.53 6.20
C ALA A 56 -14.36 4.98 6.70
N ASN A 57 -15.49 5.29 7.33
CA ASN A 57 -15.92 6.65 7.70
C ASN A 57 -15.38 7.16 9.04
N HIS A 58 -14.06 7.08 9.26
CA HIS A 58 -13.40 7.62 10.44
C HIS A 58 -12.76 9.01 10.17
N LEU A 59 -12.56 9.82 11.21
CA LEU A 59 -12.12 11.21 11.09
C LEU A 59 -10.59 11.31 10.82
N THR A 60 -10.22 11.29 9.53
CA THR A 60 -9.05 11.97 8.87
C THR A 60 -9.02 11.72 7.34
N TYR A 61 -10.12 11.25 6.76
CA TYR A 61 -10.12 10.43 5.54
C TYR A 61 -10.91 11.09 4.37
N GLY A 62 -10.38 11.03 3.14
CA GLY A 62 -11.11 11.21 1.87
C GLY A 62 -11.60 12.61 1.44
N ARG A 63 -11.20 13.71 2.09
CA ARG A 63 -11.77 15.05 1.84
C ARG A 63 -11.34 15.78 0.55
N GLU A 64 -10.40 15.25 -0.23
CA GLU A 64 -9.69 16.05 -1.26
C GLU A 64 -10.00 15.72 -2.73
N PHE A 65 -10.91 14.78 -3.05
CA PHE A 65 -11.18 14.37 -4.44
C PHE A 65 -12.03 15.38 -5.23
N PRO A 66 -11.71 15.65 -6.53
CA PRO A 66 -12.56 16.46 -7.41
C PRO A 66 -13.96 15.85 -7.52
N GLY A 67 -15.00 16.67 -7.30
CA GLY A 67 -16.40 16.25 -7.44
C GLY A 67 -16.95 15.31 -6.34
N GLN A 68 -16.12 14.86 -5.38
CA GLN A 68 -16.53 13.90 -4.35
C GLN A 68 -17.12 12.58 -4.90
N VAL A 69 -16.69 12.13 -6.09
CA VAL A 69 -17.17 10.90 -6.74
C VAL A 69 -16.04 9.85 -6.82
N PRO A 70 -16.09 8.79 -6.00
CA PRO A 70 -15.16 7.66 -6.04
C PRO A 70 -15.79 6.41 -6.70
N THR A 71 -14.98 5.64 -7.43
CA THR A 71 -15.42 4.52 -8.30
C THR A 71 -14.84 3.15 -7.91
N GLY A 72 -13.97 3.09 -6.91
CA GLY A 72 -13.56 1.84 -6.23
C GLY A 72 -12.66 0.89 -7.05
N SER A 73 -12.08 1.35 -8.16
CA SER A 73 -11.16 0.59 -9.00
C SER A 73 -9.85 1.34 -9.15
N VAL A 74 -8.73 0.59 -9.10
CA VAL A 74 -7.36 1.10 -9.26
C VAL A 74 -7.23 1.94 -10.54
N GLU A 75 -7.93 1.54 -11.60
CA GLU A 75 -7.93 2.24 -12.89
C GLU A 75 -8.54 3.64 -12.84
N ALA A 76 -9.50 3.87 -11.95
CA ALA A 76 -10.16 5.15 -11.82
C ALA A 76 -9.48 6.07 -10.80
N ASP A 77 -8.90 5.52 -9.73
CA ASP A 77 -8.01 6.27 -8.85
C ASP A 77 -6.79 6.81 -9.62
N ARG A 78 -6.34 6.09 -10.65
CA ARG A 78 -5.28 6.54 -11.57
C ARG A 78 -5.68 7.73 -12.45
N GLU A 79 -6.90 7.78 -13.00
CA GLU A 79 -7.33 8.96 -13.77
C GLU A 79 -7.46 10.18 -12.86
N ASN A 80 -7.95 9.98 -11.63
CA ASN A 80 -7.99 11.03 -10.60
C ASN A 80 -6.58 11.53 -10.22
N PHE A 81 -5.55 10.67 -10.33
CA PHE A 81 -4.18 11.06 -10.03
C PHE A 81 -3.61 12.06 -11.04
N LYS A 82 -3.99 12.00 -12.32
CA LYS A 82 -3.58 13.02 -13.31
C LYS A 82 -4.14 14.40 -12.96
N ASP A 83 -5.41 14.44 -12.55
CA ASP A 83 -6.05 15.66 -12.07
C ASP A 83 -5.39 16.18 -10.79
N TYR A 84 -5.03 15.28 -9.88
CA TYR A 84 -4.26 15.63 -8.69
C TYR A 84 -2.92 16.28 -9.04
N ILE A 85 -2.14 15.72 -9.98
CA ILE A 85 -0.89 16.33 -10.46
C ILE A 85 -1.18 17.74 -11.00
N GLY A 86 -2.24 17.92 -11.80
CA GLY A 86 -2.63 19.23 -12.33
C GLY A 86 -2.90 20.25 -11.23
N ARG A 87 -3.64 19.86 -10.18
CA ARG A 87 -3.92 20.72 -9.02
C ARG A 87 -2.66 21.02 -8.22
N LEU A 88 -1.81 20.02 -8.01
CA LEU A 88 -0.54 20.17 -7.30
C LEU A 88 0.37 21.18 -8.01
N LYS A 89 0.45 21.11 -9.35
CA LYS A 89 1.15 22.10 -10.17
C LYS A 89 0.58 23.52 -9.99
N GLY A 90 -0.74 23.66 -9.88
CA GLY A 90 -1.39 24.95 -9.63
C GLY A 90 -1.13 25.55 -8.25
N ILE A 91 -0.86 24.71 -7.24
CA ILE A 91 -0.64 25.14 -5.85
C ILE A 91 0.85 25.35 -5.55
N ALA A 92 1.68 24.36 -5.88
CA ALA A 92 3.11 24.34 -5.53
C ALA A 92 4.02 24.90 -6.65
N GLY A 93 3.49 25.06 -7.86
CA GLY A 93 4.28 25.30 -9.06
C GLY A 93 4.81 24.00 -9.67
N GLU A 94 5.12 24.04 -10.97
CA GLU A 94 5.41 22.83 -11.74
C GLU A 94 6.65 22.06 -11.24
N ALA A 95 7.76 22.78 -10.98
CA ALA A 95 8.99 22.15 -10.54
C ALA A 95 8.83 21.43 -9.19
N GLU A 96 8.19 22.07 -8.22
CA GLU A 96 7.98 21.50 -6.89
C GLU A 96 6.96 20.36 -6.93
N ALA A 97 5.89 20.49 -7.72
CA ALA A 97 4.93 19.41 -7.91
C ALA A 97 5.60 18.15 -8.47
N MET A 98 6.48 18.28 -9.46
CA MET A 98 7.20 17.13 -10.02
C MET A 98 8.25 16.56 -9.06
N ASN A 99 8.85 17.39 -8.21
CA ASN A 99 9.73 16.93 -7.12
C ASN A 99 8.95 16.08 -6.10
N ILE A 100 7.74 16.51 -5.71
CA ILE A 100 6.85 15.76 -4.83
C ILE A 100 6.45 14.43 -5.49
N VAL A 101 6.03 14.45 -6.75
CA VAL A 101 5.60 13.25 -7.48
C VAL A 101 6.74 12.23 -7.57
N THR A 102 7.91 12.63 -8.08
CA THR A 102 9.04 11.72 -8.27
C THR A 102 9.60 11.18 -6.95
N GLY A 103 9.57 12.00 -5.89
CA GLY A 103 9.96 11.60 -4.55
C GLY A 103 8.93 10.73 -3.82
N SER A 104 7.68 10.66 -4.26
CA SER A 104 6.61 9.97 -3.52
C SER A 104 6.76 8.46 -3.49
N LEU A 105 6.19 7.84 -2.45
CA LEU A 105 6.03 6.39 -2.33
C LEU A 105 4.61 6.00 -2.73
N VAL A 106 4.49 5.07 -3.67
CA VAL A 106 3.22 4.50 -4.11
C VAL A 106 3.02 3.15 -3.43
N VAL A 107 1.81 2.89 -2.94
CA VAL A 107 1.39 1.58 -2.45
C VAL A 107 0.18 1.13 -3.26
N ILE A 108 0.29 -0.03 -3.90
CA ILE A 108 -0.79 -0.64 -4.69
C ILE A 108 -1.25 -1.91 -3.95
N SER A 109 -2.54 -1.97 -3.61
CA SER A 109 -3.19 -3.18 -3.09
C SER A 109 -4.34 -3.56 -4.02
N ALA A 110 -4.20 -4.66 -4.74
CA ALA A 110 -5.20 -5.08 -5.71
C ALA A 110 -5.36 -6.60 -5.73
N GLY A 111 -6.57 -7.06 -6.00
CA GLY A 111 -6.89 -8.45 -6.27
C GLY A 111 -7.80 -9.12 -5.24
N THR A 112 -7.93 -8.64 -4.00
CA THR A 112 -8.76 -9.35 -3.01
C THR A 112 -10.23 -9.41 -3.42
N ASN A 113 -10.78 -8.31 -3.92
CA ASN A 113 -12.13 -8.28 -4.46
C ASN A 113 -12.29 -9.12 -5.75
N ASP A 114 -11.23 -9.23 -6.55
CA ASP A 114 -11.25 -9.98 -7.79
C ASP A 114 -11.36 -11.48 -7.55
N PHE A 115 -10.65 -11.98 -6.53
CA PHE A 115 -10.77 -13.37 -6.11
C PHE A 115 -12.08 -13.55 -5.34
N GLY A 116 -12.23 -12.97 -4.15
CA GLY A 116 -13.39 -13.20 -3.28
C GLY A 116 -14.74 -12.95 -3.97
N PHE A 117 -15.00 -11.70 -4.37
CA PHE A 117 -16.31 -11.32 -4.91
C PHE A 117 -16.49 -11.76 -6.37
N ASN A 118 -15.55 -11.41 -7.25
CA ASN A 118 -15.75 -11.57 -8.70
C ASN A 118 -15.50 -13.00 -9.20
N PHE A 119 -14.66 -13.77 -8.52
CA PHE A 119 -14.36 -15.15 -8.88
C PHE A 119 -15.10 -16.13 -7.96
N TYR A 120 -15.03 -16.02 -6.63
CA TYR A 120 -15.62 -17.02 -5.73
C TYR A 120 -17.11 -16.86 -5.43
N ASP A 121 -17.58 -15.64 -5.18
CA ASP A 121 -18.99 -15.39 -4.82
C ASP A 121 -19.89 -15.28 -6.03
N VAL A 122 -19.48 -14.49 -7.02
CA VAL A 122 -20.23 -14.28 -8.26
C VAL A 122 -19.59 -15.12 -9.38
N PRO A 123 -20.25 -16.18 -9.87
CA PRO A 123 -19.59 -17.17 -10.74
C PRO A 123 -19.29 -16.67 -12.17
N THR A 124 -19.57 -15.41 -12.49
CA THR A 124 -19.43 -14.86 -13.85
C THR A 124 -17.98 -14.94 -14.35
N ARG A 125 -16.97 -14.68 -13.51
CA ARG A 125 -15.57 -14.80 -13.94
C ARG A 125 -15.10 -16.24 -14.02
N ARG A 126 -15.57 -17.12 -13.16
CA ARG A 126 -15.29 -18.57 -13.25
C ARG A 126 -15.85 -19.21 -14.52
N GLN A 127 -16.92 -18.67 -15.08
CA GLN A 127 -17.46 -19.12 -16.38
C GLN A 127 -16.63 -18.64 -17.57
N GLN A 128 -15.85 -17.56 -17.40
CA GLN A 128 -15.04 -16.95 -18.47
C GLN A 128 -13.57 -17.41 -18.42
N TYR A 129 -13.04 -17.68 -17.22
CA TYR A 129 -11.63 -17.93 -17.00
C TYR A 129 -11.42 -19.14 -16.10
N THR A 130 -10.36 -19.90 -16.37
CA THR A 130 -9.75 -20.77 -15.36
C THR A 130 -9.09 -19.91 -14.29
N ILE A 131 -8.88 -20.45 -13.08
CA ILE A 131 -8.22 -19.71 -11.99
C ILE A 131 -6.84 -19.19 -12.41
N SER A 132 -6.02 -20.03 -13.06
CA SER A 132 -4.71 -19.60 -13.55
C SER A 132 -4.83 -18.55 -14.67
N GLY A 133 -5.82 -18.67 -15.56
CA GLY A 133 -6.06 -17.67 -16.61
C GLY A 133 -6.45 -16.31 -16.03
N TYR A 134 -7.27 -16.32 -14.99
CA TYR A 134 -7.69 -15.11 -14.29
C TYR A 134 -6.52 -14.46 -13.52
N GLN A 135 -5.66 -15.26 -12.88
CA GLN A 135 -4.43 -14.78 -12.26
C GLN A 135 -3.52 -14.01 -13.25
N TYR A 136 -3.32 -14.56 -14.46
CA TYR A 136 -2.53 -13.88 -15.50
C TYR A 136 -3.22 -12.61 -16.01
N PHE A 137 -4.54 -12.62 -16.14
CA PHE A 137 -5.31 -11.43 -16.50
C PHE A 137 -5.08 -10.30 -15.48
N LEU A 138 -5.23 -10.58 -14.19
CA LEU A 138 -5.00 -9.59 -13.11
C LEU A 138 -3.55 -9.11 -13.06
N GLN A 139 -2.58 -10.00 -13.26
CA GLN A 139 -1.17 -9.64 -13.39
C GLN A 139 -0.91 -8.65 -14.54
N GLY A 140 -1.59 -8.84 -15.67
CA GLY A 140 -1.55 -7.88 -16.78
C GLY A 140 -2.02 -6.49 -16.34
N ARG A 141 -3.14 -6.41 -15.62
CA ARG A 141 -3.69 -5.13 -15.11
C ARG A 141 -2.76 -4.44 -14.13
N ILE A 142 -2.13 -5.20 -13.22
CA ILE A 142 -1.13 -4.66 -12.30
C ILE A 142 0.10 -4.16 -13.06
N LYS A 143 0.60 -4.94 -14.03
CA LYS A 143 1.73 -4.55 -14.88
C LYS A 143 1.46 -3.23 -15.60
N ASP A 144 0.30 -3.09 -16.23
CA ASP A 144 -0.08 -1.89 -16.95
C ASP A 144 -0.19 -0.70 -16.00
N SER A 145 -0.80 -0.89 -14.82
CA SER A 145 -0.91 0.15 -13.79
C SER A 145 0.46 0.65 -13.31
N VAL A 146 1.41 -0.26 -13.05
CA VAL A 146 2.77 0.11 -12.62
C VAL A 146 3.49 0.91 -13.70
N LYS A 147 3.36 0.51 -14.97
CA LYS A 147 3.97 1.23 -16.09
C LYS A 147 3.41 2.62 -16.25
N GLU A 148 2.09 2.77 -16.19
CA GLU A 148 1.45 4.07 -16.34
C GLU A 148 1.83 5.02 -15.21
N LEU A 149 1.91 4.53 -13.96
CA LEU A 149 2.37 5.33 -12.83
C LEU A 149 3.84 5.73 -12.98
N TYR A 150 4.68 4.82 -13.49
CA TYR A 150 6.06 5.12 -13.83
C TYR A 150 6.18 6.21 -14.91
N ASP A 151 5.34 6.15 -15.96
CA ASP A 151 5.30 7.17 -17.02
C ASP A 151 4.85 8.55 -16.50
N LEU A 152 4.09 8.59 -15.41
CA LEU A 152 3.73 9.81 -14.68
C LEU A 152 4.85 10.33 -13.76
N GLY A 153 5.98 9.64 -13.69
CA GLY A 153 7.17 10.03 -12.92
C GLY A 153 7.30 9.34 -11.56
N LEU A 154 6.42 8.40 -11.21
CA LEU A 154 6.48 7.70 -9.93
C LEU A 154 7.57 6.62 -9.97
N GLN A 155 8.56 6.74 -9.08
CA GLN A 155 9.73 5.87 -9.11
C GLN A 155 9.75 4.85 -7.98
N ASN A 156 9.02 5.08 -6.87
CA ASN A 156 9.02 4.19 -5.72
C ASN A 156 7.65 3.54 -5.56
N THR A 157 7.55 2.25 -5.86
CA THR A 157 6.27 1.53 -5.83
C THR A 157 6.38 0.29 -4.94
N ILE A 158 5.43 0.14 -4.03
CA ILE A 158 5.18 -1.08 -3.26
C ILE A 158 3.92 -1.73 -3.83
N ILE A 159 3.99 -3.03 -4.10
CA ILE A 159 2.82 -3.83 -4.46
C ILE A 159 2.56 -4.85 -3.36
N SER A 160 1.34 -4.80 -2.83
CA SER A 160 0.87 -5.75 -1.82
C SER A 160 0.50 -7.08 -2.46
N GLY A 161 1.00 -8.16 -1.85
CA GLY A 161 0.46 -9.49 -2.10
C GLY A 161 -0.94 -9.66 -1.53
N LEU A 162 -1.61 -10.70 -2.00
CA LEU A 162 -2.88 -11.16 -1.45
C LEU A 162 -2.65 -11.78 -0.06
N PRO A 163 -3.41 -11.34 0.96
CA PRO A 163 -3.44 -12.00 2.27
C PRO A 163 -4.28 -13.30 2.22
N PRO A 164 -4.32 -14.13 3.28
CA PRO A 164 -5.22 -15.30 3.37
C PRO A 164 -6.71 -14.90 3.53
N VAL A 165 -7.07 -13.66 3.20
CA VAL A 165 -8.38 -13.06 3.49
C VAL A 165 -9.46 -13.77 2.68
N ASP A 166 -9.23 -14.13 1.42
CA ASP A 166 -10.25 -14.84 0.63
C ASP A 166 -10.65 -16.18 1.28
N GLY A 167 -9.69 -16.97 1.78
CA GLY A 167 -10.00 -18.25 2.42
C GLY A 167 -10.44 -18.15 3.89
N CYS A 168 -9.99 -17.13 4.62
CA CYS A 168 -10.22 -17.01 6.06
C CYS A 168 -11.23 -15.93 6.46
N LEU A 169 -11.82 -15.19 5.51
CA LEU A 169 -12.86 -14.21 5.79
C LEU A 169 -14.09 -14.88 6.40
N SER A 170 -14.64 -14.27 7.47
CA SER A 170 -15.85 -14.75 8.13
C SER A 170 -17.04 -14.91 7.17
N ILE A 171 -17.16 -14.02 6.17
CA ILE A 171 -18.20 -14.11 5.15
C ILE A 171 -17.99 -15.31 4.21
N GLN A 172 -16.75 -15.61 3.81
CA GLN A 172 -16.41 -16.72 2.93
C GLN A 172 -16.62 -18.07 3.62
N ILE A 173 -16.16 -18.18 4.88
CA ILE A 173 -16.38 -19.35 5.72
C ILE A 173 -17.89 -19.57 5.91
N THR A 174 -18.65 -18.53 6.26
CA THR A 174 -20.10 -18.67 6.51
C THR A 174 -20.90 -18.99 5.24
N ALA A 175 -20.53 -18.42 4.10
CA ALA A 175 -21.21 -18.68 2.83
C ALA A 175 -20.97 -20.13 2.32
N ARG A 176 -19.79 -20.71 2.59
CA ARG A 176 -19.43 -22.07 2.19
C ARG A 176 -19.88 -23.14 3.18
N PHE A 177 -19.86 -22.86 4.48
CA PHE A 177 -20.25 -23.82 5.52
C PHE A 177 -21.69 -23.58 6.00
N ARG A 178 -22.62 -24.46 5.61
CA ARG A 178 -24.02 -24.45 6.08
C ARG A 178 -24.21 -25.03 7.49
N HIS A 179 -23.23 -25.75 8.04
CA HIS A 179 -23.29 -26.39 9.36
C HIS A 179 -22.05 -26.10 10.22
N SER A 180 -22.27 -25.86 11.50
CA SER A 180 -21.43 -25.02 12.38
C SER A 180 -20.24 -25.68 13.08
N HIS A 181 -19.84 -26.89 12.72
CA HIS A 181 -18.93 -27.65 13.60
C HIS A 181 -17.46 -27.61 13.18
N GLU A 182 -17.12 -27.15 11.96
CA GLU A 182 -15.74 -26.91 11.53
C GLU A 182 -15.64 -25.67 10.63
N ARG A 183 -15.75 -24.48 11.24
CA ARG A 183 -15.46 -23.20 10.55
C ARG A 183 -13.94 -23.05 10.42
N LYS A 184 -13.37 -23.60 9.35
CA LYS A 184 -11.95 -23.49 9.01
C LYS A 184 -11.76 -22.61 7.79
N CYS A 185 -10.55 -22.07 7.64
CA CYS A 185 -10.17 -21.40 6.40
C CYS A 185 -10.28 -22.34 5.20
N LEU A 186 -10.54 -21.77 4.03
CA LEU A 186 -10.68 -22.50 2.78
C LEU A 186 -9.31 -22.67 2.12
N ASP A 187 -8.78 -23.90 2.14
CA ASP A 187 -7.43 -24.23 1.66
C ASP A 187 -7.25 -23.98 0.16
N ASP A 188 -8.30 -24.18 -0.64
CA ASP A 188 -8.29 -23.94 -2.08
C ASP A 188 -8.07 -22.44 -2.39
N GLN A 189 -8.86 -21.56 -1.76
CA GLN A 189 -8.71 -20.11 -1.94
C GLN A 189 -7.35 -19.61 -1.41
N ASN A 190 -6.90 -20.15 -0.29
CA ASN A 190 -5.61 -19.83 0.30
C ASN A 190 -4.43 -20.25 -0.60
N SER A 191 -4.50 -21.44 -1.21
CA SER A 191 -3.52 -21.91 -2.18
C SER A 191 -3.51 -21.03 -3.44
N ASP A 192 -4.68 -20.61 -3.91
CA ASP A 192 -4.80 -19.73 -5.08
C ASP A 192 -4.21 -18.34 -4.81
N ALA A 193 -4.38 -17.79 -3.60
CA ALA A 193 -3.75 -16.54 -3.18
C ALA A 193 -2.21 -16.63 -3.14
N GLN A 194 -1.65 -17.72 -2.58
CA GLN A 194 -0.21 -17.95 -2.58
C GLN A 194 0.36 -18.13 -3.99
N SER A 195 -0.35 -18.88 -4.85
CA SER A 195 0.01 -19.06 -6.26
C SER A 195 0.06 -17.72 -7.01
N PHE A 196 -0.93 -16.85 -6.77
CA PHE A 196 -0.94 -15.50 -7.33
C PHE A 196 0.25 -14.67 -6.84
N ASN A 197 0.54 -14.69 -5.54
CA ASN A 197 1.68 -13.97 -4.95
C ASN A 197 3.01 -14.41 -5.55
N GLN A 198 3.22 -15.70 -5.73
CA GLN A 198 4.45 -16.22 -6.34
C GLN A 198 4.62 -15.73 -7.78
N LYS A 199 3.54 -15.74 -8.57
CA LYS A 199 3.56 -15.22 -9.94
C LYS A 199 3.80 -13.71 -9.98
N LEU A 200 3.22 -12.97 -9.03
CA LEU A 200 3.42 -11.52 -8.91
C LEU A 200 4.87 -11.17 -8.56
N VAL A 201 5.52 -11.92 -7.66
CA VAL A 201 6.96 -11.75 -7.39
C VAL A 201 7.80 -11.92 -8.66
N ASN A 202 7.51 -12.95 -9.46
CA ASN A 202 8.22 -13.18 -10.72
C ASN A 202 8.02 -12.01 -11.71
N LEU A 203 6.76 -11.58 -11.89
CA LEU A 203 6.42 -10.43 -12.74
C LEU A 203 7.14 -9.15 -12.30
N LEU A 204 7.24 -8.89 -10.99
CA LEU A 204 7.90 -7.69 -10.49
C LEU A 204 9.41 -7.74 -10.69
N GLY A 205 10.01 -8.93 -10.59
CA GLY A 205 11.40 -9.15 -10.97
C GLY A 205 11.66 -8.80 -12.43
N GLU A 206 10.77 -9.20 -13.34
CA GLU A 206 10.85 -8.85 -14.76
C GLU A 206 10.65 -7.34 -14.99
N LEU A 207 9.68 -6.72 -14.32
CA LEU A 207 9.38 -5.30 -14.48
C LEU A 207 10.52 -4.40 -13.98
N GLN A 208 11.15 -4.76 -12.87
CA GLN A 208 12.26 -4.02 -12.30
C GLN A 208 13.45 -3.87 -13.28
N GLY A 209 13.65 -4.85 -14.18
CA GLY A 209 14.66 -4.76 -15.23
C GLY A 209 14.29 -3.81 -16.38
N SER A 210 12.99 -3.58 -16.61
CA SER A 210 12.49 -2.70 -17.68
C SER A 210 12.31 -1.23 -17.25
N LEU A 211 12.14 -0.98 -15.95
CA LEU A 211 11.84 0.33 -15.37
C LEU A 211 13.10 0.95 -14.74
N GLN A 212 14.00 1.48 -15.57
CA GLN A 212 15.27 2.03 -15.12
C GLN A 212 15.09 3.20 -14.14
N GLY A 213 15.85 3.20 -13.04
CA GLY A 213 15.75 4.24 -12.01
C GLY A 213 14.52 4.12 -11.10
N SER A 214 13.60 3.18 -11.36
CA SER A 214 12.52 2.86 -10.44
C SER A 214 12.96 1.84 -9.38
N LYS A 215 12.21 1.79 -8.28
CA LYS A 215 12.26 0.78 -7.26
C LYS A 215 10.86 0.23 -7.04
N VAL A 216 10.66 -1.01 -7.47
CA VAL A 216 9.42 -1.75 -7.29
C VAL A 216 9.65 -2.85 -6.26
N VAL A 217 8.88 -2.83 -5.18
CA VAL A 217 9.02 -3.75 -4.05
C VAL A 217 7.73 -4.52 -3.85
N PHE A 218 7.84 -5.84 -3.73
CA PHE A 218 6.73 -6.67 -3.27
C PHE A 218 6.67 -6.68 -1.74
N THR A 219 5.49 -6.49 -1.16
CA THR A 219 5.27 -6.70 0.28
C THR A 219 4.49 -7.97 0.55
N ILE A 220 5.05 -8.81 1.42
CA ILE A 220 4.46 -10.09 1.82
C ILE A 220 3.46 -9.81 2.94
N VAL A 221 2.17 -9.93 2.64
CA VAL A 221 1.09 -9.77 3.63
C VAL A 221 0.55 -11.12 4.10
N TYR A 222 0.71 -12.17 3.30
CA TYR A 222 0.14 -13.48 3.59
C TYR A 222 0.60 -14.07 4.94
N GLU A 223 1.92 -14.18 5.13
CA GLU A 223 2.52 -14.81 6.31
C GLU A 223 2.18 -14.14 7.64
N PRO A 224 2.35 -12.81 7.81
CA PRO A 224 1.98 -12.18 9.08
C PRO A 224 0.47 -12.30 9.36
N SER A 225 -0.37 -12.28 8.33
CA SER A 225 -1.82 -12.44 8.48
C SER A 225 -2.20 -13.86 8.89
N ILE A 226 -1.61 -14.90 8.27
CA ILE A 226 -1.96 -16.29 8.62
C ILE A 226 -1.39 -16.67 9.99
N ASP A 227 -0.24 -16.13 10.40
CA ASP A 227 0.30 -16.32 11.75
C ASP A 227 -0.63 -15.71 12.81
N MET A 228 -1.18 -14.52 12.55
CA MET A 228 -2.15 -13.88 13.44
C MET A 228 -3.45 -14.70 13.57
N ILE A 229 -3.93 -15.27 12.46
CA ILE A 229 -5.14 -16.12 12.46
C ILE A 229 -4.90 -17.43 13.23
N ASN A 230 -3.74 -18.06 13.05
CA ASN A 230 -3.44 -19.35 13.66
C ASN A 230 -2.92 -19.24 15.10
N ASN A 231 -2.30 -18.11 15.46
CA ASN A 231 -1.70 -17.86 16.77
C ASN A 231 -2.25 -16.59 17.43
N PRO A 232 -3.57 -16.42 17.59
CA PRO A 232 -4.18 -15.18 18.09
C PRO A 232 -3.67 -14.78 19.49
N GLN A 233 -3.32 -15.78 20.31
CA GLN A 233 -2.71 -15.62 21.65
C GLN A 233 -1.41 -14.82 21.64
N LYS A 234 -0.61 -14.91 20.57
CA LYS A 234 0.64 -14.16 20.40
C LYS A 234 0.39 -12.66 20.19
N TYR A 235 -0.82 -12.31 19.72
CA TYR A 235 -1.21 -10.96 19.33
C TYR A 235 -2.20 -10.30 20.30
N GLY A 236 -2.44 -10.92 21.46
CA GLY A 236 -3.21 -10.33 22.56
C GLY A 236 -4.70 -10.66 22.58
N GLU A 237 -5.16 -11.61 21.75
CA GLU A 237 -6.48 -12.20 21.95
C GLU A 237 -6.42 -13.25 23.06
N ALA A 238 -7.21 -13.02 24.12
CA ALA A 238 -7.38 -13.97 25.22
C ALA A 238 -8.15 -15.23 24.75
N PRO A 239 -7.89 -16.41 25.34
CA PRO A 239 -8.46 -17.69 24.91
C PRO A 239 -9.98 -17.81 25.09
#